data_AF-A0A5J4YP67-F1
#
_entry.id   AF-A0A5J4YP67-F1
#
_cell.length_a   1.000
_cell.length_b   1.000
_cell.length_c   1.000
_cell.angle_alpha   90.00
_cell.angle_beta   90.00
_cell.angle_gamma   90.00
#
_symmetry.space_group_name_H-M   'P 1'
#
loop_
_entity.id
_entity.type
_entity.pdbx_description
1 polymer ?
#
loop_
_entity_poly.entity_id
_entity_poly.type
_entity_poly.pdbx_seq_one_letter_code
_entity_poly.pdbx_strand_id
1 'polypeptide(L)'
;MGLFGKSKKEAPAPAASAAKAKPAPSLEDTVFNMRFTAKQLARMSQKAEKDVEKEKKKCRDAMAKQNVEGARIFAENAIRQENQALTYLKLASRLDAVASKLDGQMKMQQVTGQMSDVTLALGGALEAMDVEKIARTMDTFEKQFEDLDMTAKYMDGAISDTTAMSTPQNQVDDLLKQVGTANALEYQNMLFDGTKYGTPAQATAQASSAEDTSLEARLQALSTQK
;
A
#
# COMPACT_ATOMS: atom_id res chain seq x y z
N MET A 1 67.30 43.88 -17.55
CA MET A 1 68.18 44.16 -16.41
C MET A 1 67.37 43.93 -15.14
N GLY A 2 67.64 42.80 -14.46
CA GLY A 2 67.16 42.47 -13.09
C GLY A 2 65.66 42.18 -12.93
N LEU A 3 65.19 41.33 -12.02
CA LEU A 3 65.84 40.55 -10.97
C LEU A 3 64.84 39.46 -10.52
N PHE A 4 65.39 38.25 -10.34
CA PHE A 4 64.97 37.14 -9.49
C PHE A 4 63.80 37.37 -8.49
N GLY A 5 62.81 36.48 -8.55
CA GLY A 5 61.74 36.35 -7.55
C GLY A 5 61.29 34.89 -7.35
N LYS A 6 62.15 34.10 -6.68
CA LYS A 6 61.88 32.90 -5.83
C LYS A 6 60.76 31.91 -6.25
N SER A 7 61.22 30.80 -6.82
CA SER A 7 60.88 29.42 -6.43
C SER A 7 59.73 29.20 -5.44
N LYS A 8 58.58 28.77 -5.97
CA LYS A 8 57.63 27.91 -5.24
C LYS A 8 57.37 26.67 -6.09
N LYS A 9 58.20 25.65 -5.83
CA LYS A 9 58.04 24.29 -6.34
C LYS A 9 56.87 23.70 -5.55
N GLU A 10 55.64 23.93 -6.02
CA GLU A 10 54.47 23.27 -5.45
C GLU A 10 54.59 21.78 -5.76
N ALA A 11 54.70 21.01 -4.68
CA ALA A 11 54.76 19.56 -4.70
C ALA A 11 53.49 19.00 -5.35
N PRO A 12 53.59 17.88 -6.09
CA PRO A 12 52.42 17.22 -6.64
C PRO A 12 51.47 16.83 -5.50
N ALA A 13 50.21 17.19 -5.67
CA ALA A 13 49.13 16.93 -4.73
C ALA A 13 49.18 15.48 -4.20
N PRO A 14 48.94 15.27 -2.90
CA PRO A 14 48.86 13.92 -2.35
C PRO A 14 47.72 13.18 -3.03
N ALA A 15 48.02 12.00 -3.58
CA ALA A 15 47.07 11.02 -4.06
C ALA A 15 46.13 10.62 -2.92
N ALA A 16 45.05 11.39 -2.76
CA ALA A 16 43.91 10.99 -1.95
C ALA A 16 43.18 9.89 -2.71
N SER A 17 43.57 8.66 -2.38
CA SER A 17 42.76 7.43 -2.37
C SER A 17 41.49 7.53 -3.21
N ALA A 18 41.50 6.83 -4.35
CA ALA A 18 40.30 6.44 -5.06
C ALA A 18 39.38 5.67 -4.09
N ALA A 19 38.51 6.40 -3.39
CA ALA A 19 37.37 5.85 -2.70
C ALA A 19 36.53 5.16 -3.77
N LYS A 20 36.67 3.83 -3.86
CA LYS A 20 35.85 2.97 -4.71
C LYS A 20 34.40 3.42 -4.54
N ALA A 21 33.85 4.02 -5.60
CA ALA A 21 32.45 4.36 -5.66
C ALA A 21 31.68 3.09 -5.27
N LYS A 22 30.83 3.19 -4.24
CA LYS A 22 29.92 2.10 -3.88
C LYS A 22 29.26 1.62 -5.18
N PRO A 23 29.18 0.29 -5.42
CA PRO A 23 28.36 -0.20 -6.52
C PRO A 23 26.98 0.45 -6.38
N ALA A 24 26.41 0.90 -7.50
CA ALA A 24 25.07 1.49 -7.49
C ALA A 24 24.15 0.57 -6.68
N PRO A 25 23.33 1.12 -5.76
CA PRO A 25 22.49 0.28 -4.91
C PRO A 25 21.69 -0.64 -5.81
N SER A 26 21.70 -1.95 -5.50
CA SER A 26 20.89 -2.88 -6.25
C SER A 26 19.42 -2.46 -6.14
N LEU A 27 18.60 -2.91 -7.09
CA LEU A 27 17.17 -2.61 -7.04
C LEU A 27 16.56 -3.17 -5.74
N GLU A 28 17.08 -4.30 -5.25
CA GLU A 28 16.81 -4.92 -3.94
C GLU A 28 17.16 -3.99 -2.77
N ASP A 29 18.37 -3.42 -2.76
CA ASP A 29 18.80 -2.46 -1.72
C ASP A 29 17.91 -1.22 -1.70
N THR A 30 17.49 -0.77 -2.88
CA THR A 30 16.60 0.40 -3.02
C THR A 30 15.21 0.10 -2.47
N VAL A 31 14.64 -1.07 -2.79
CA VAL A 31 13.36 -1.53 -2.23
C VAL A 31 13.45 -1.68 -0.71
N PHE A 32 14.53 -2.27 -0.20
CA PHE A 32 14.77 -2.39 1.24
C PHE A 32 14.83 -1.03 1.93
N ASN A 33 15.61 -0.10 1.40
CA ASN A 33 15.73 1.25 1.94
C ASN A 33 14.40 2.00 1.91
N MET A 34 13.59 1.84 0.85
CA MET A 34 12.26 2.44 0.79
C MET A 34 11.31 1.85 1.85
N ARG A 35 11.26 0.52 2.01
CA ARG A 35 10.46 -0.13 3.07
C ARG A 35 10.89 0.30 4.47
N PHE A 36 12.19 0.36 4.70
CA PHE A 36 12.74 0.80 5.97
C PHE A 36 12.34 2.24 6.28
N THR A 37 12.49 3.14 5.29
CA THR A 37 12.12 4.55 5.42
C THR A 37 10.61 4.72 5.61
N ALA A 38 9.77 3.91 4.93
CA ALA A 38 8.32 3.93 5.10
C ALA A 38 7.94 3.54 6.54
N LYS A 39 8.58 2.50 7.09
CA LYS A 39 8.39 2.07 8.47
C LYS A 39 8.88 3.11 9.48
N GLN A 40 9.98 3.80 9.18
CA GLN A 40 10.48 4.91 9.99
C GLN A 40 9.49 6.09 9.99
N LEU A 41 8.97 6.47 8.83
CA LEU A 41 7.95 7.52 8.69
C LEU A 41 6.66 7.17 9.44
N ALA A 42 6.19 5.91 9.37
CA ALA A 42 5.04 5.44 10.13
C ALA A 42 5.26 5.58 11.66
N ARG A 43 6.46 5.24 12.16
CA ARG A 43 6.82 5.45 13.57
C ARG A 43 6.88 6.92 13.95
N MET A 44 7.38 7.79 13.06
CA MET A 44 7.40 9.24 13.30
C MET A 44 5.98 9.82 13.32
N SER A 45 5.07 9.31 12.49
CA SER A 45 3.65 9.66 12.52
C SER A 45 3.00 9.30 13.87
N GLN A 46 3.17 8.06 14.34
CA GLN A 46 2.68 7.63 15.66
C GLN A 46 3.28 8.43 16.82
N LYS A 47 4.56 8.83 16.72
CA LYS A 47 5.19 9.69 17.71
C LYS A 47 4.56 11.08 17.71
N ALA A 48 4.33 11.66 16.54
CA ALA A 48 3.66 12.94 16.40
C ALA A 48 2.24 12.91 16.96
N GLU A 49 1.46 11.85 16.75
CA GLU A 49 0.14 11.65 17.36
C GLU A 49 0.19 11.63 18.89
N LYS A 50 1.16 10.92 19.47
CA LYS A 50 1.37 10.93 20.93
C LYS A 50 1.73 12.32 21.46
N ASP A 51 2.49 13.10 20.70
CA ASP A 51 2.83 14.46 21.07
C ASP A 51 1.62 15.40 20.93
N VAL A 52 0.73 15.19 19.94
CA VAL A 52 -0.58 15.86 19.85
C VAL A 52 -1.41 15.62 21.11
N GLU A 53 -1.50 14.37 21.59
CA GLU A 53 -2.25 14.06 22.83
C GLU A 53 -1.69 14.80 24.05
N LYS A 54 -0.36 14.92 24.15
CA LYS A 54 0.29 15.67 25.24
C LYS A 54 -0.04 17.16 25.17
N GLU A 55 0.03 17.77 23.99
CA GLU A 55 -0.32 19.19 23.81
C GLU A 55 -1.81 19.44 24.03
N LYS A 56 -2.69 18.52 23.62
CA LYS A 56 -4.13 18.57 23.94
C LYS A 56 -4.37 18.53 25.45
N LYS A 57 -3.62 17.70 26.21
CA LYS A 57 -3.69 17.69 27.69
C LYS A 57 -3.23 19.02 28.30
N LYS A 58 -2.08 19.55 27.86
CA LYS A 58 -1.58 20.87 28.32
C LYS A 58 -2.55 22.00 28.00
N CYS A 59 -3.22 21.95 26.84
CA CYS A 59 -4.26 22.91 26.47
C CYS A 59 -5.44 22.86 27.44
N ARG A 60 -5.92 21.66 27.79
CA ARG A 60 -6.99 21.48 28.81
C ARG A 60 -6.57 22.03 30.16
N ASP A 61 -5.34 21.75 30.60
CA ASP A 61 -4.80 22.24 31.87
C ASP A 61 -4.65 23.77 31.88
N ALA A 62 -4.25 24.38 30.75
CA ALA A 62 -4.14 25.82 30.59
C ALA A 62 -5.52 26.51 30.59
N MET A 63 -6.53 25.90 29.97
CA MET A 63 -7.92 26.36 30.03
C MET A 63 -8.48 26.31 31.44
N ALA A 64 -8.20 25.24 32.20
CA ALA A 64 -8.63 25.13 33.60
C ALA A 64 -8.02 26.22 34.51
N LYS A 65 -6.82 26.69 34.17
CA LYS A 65 -6.12 27.79 34.87
C LYS A 65 -6.52 29.19 34.38
N GLN A 66 -7.53 29.29 33.51
CA GLN A 66 -7.96 30.54 32.83
C GLN A 66 -6.86 31.27 32.04
N ASN A 67 -5.80 30.57 31.63
CA ASN A 67 -4.76 31.13 30.77
C ASN A 67 -5.11 30.89 29.30
N VAL A 68 -5.93 31.79 28.74
CA VAL A 68 -6.46 31.71 27.38
C VAL A 68 -5.36 31.82 26.32
N GLU A 69 -4.39 32.72 26.52
CA GLU A 69 -3.26 32.90 25.60
C GLU A 69 -2.35 31.65 25.57
N GLY A 70 -2.05 31.06 26.72
CA GLY A 70 -1.29 29.81 26.80
C GLY A 70 -2.01 28.63 26.14
N ALA A 71 -3.33 28.52 26.36
CA ALA A 71 -4.16 27.49 25.72
C ALA A 71 -4.16 27.62 24.18
N ARG A 72 -4.17 28.85 23.65
CA ARG A 72 -4.11 29.11 22.20
C ARG A 72 -2.80 28.62 21.57
N ILE A 73 -1.67 28.87 22.22
CA ILE A 73 -0.35 28.39 21.76
C ILE A 73 -0.27 26.85 21.78
N PHE A 74 -0.77 26.21 22.84
CA PHE A 74 -0.80 24.73 22.91
C PHE A 74 -1.75 24.13 21.85
N ALA A 75 -2.88 24.78 21.56
CA ALA A 75 -3.79 24.36 20.51
C ALA A 75 -3.16 24.48 19.11
N GLU A 76 -2.48 25.59 18.81
CA GLU A 76 -1.77 25.77 17.53
C GLU A 76 -0.67 24.71 17.35
N ASN A 77 0.12 24.45 18.40
CA ASN A 77 1.13 23.40 18.39
C ASN A 77 0.51 22.01 18.14
N ALA A 78 -0.63 21.71 18.76
CA ALA A 78 -1.34 20.45 18.54
C ALA A 78 -1.80 20.32 17.07
N ILE A 79 -2.41 21.35 16.49
CA ILE A 79 -2.86 21.34 15.09
C ILE A 79 -1.67 21.18 14.13
N ARG A 80 -0.57 21.89 14.38
CA ARG A 80 0.66 21.76 13.58
C ARG A 80 1.18 20.33 13.61
N GLN A 81 1.24 19.72 14.79
CA GLN A 81 1.75 18.36 14.99
C GLN A 81 0.81 17.31 14.36
N GLU A 82 -0.50 17.54 14.37
CA GLU A 82 -1.51 16.71 13.71
C GLU A 82 -1.35 16.73 12.18
N ASN A 83 -1.13 17.92 11.60
CA ASN A 83 -0.83 18.06 10.17
C ASN A 83 0.49 17.37 9.78
N GLN A 84 1.51 17.43 10.64
CA GLN A 84 2.77 16.71 10.44
C GLN A 84 2.57 15.19 10.51
N ALA A 85 1.77 14.69 11.46
CA ALA A 85 1.45 13.26 11.58
C ALA A 85 0.78 12.72 10.31
N LEU A 86 -0.23 13.44 9.80
CA LEU A 86 -0.91 13.12 8.54
C LEU A 86 0.05 13.15 7.34
N THR A 87 0.96 14.12 7.31
CA THR A 87 1.97 14.21 6.25
C THR A 87 2.91 13.02 6.27
N TYR A 88 3.44 12.63 7.44
CA TYR A 88 4.27 11.44 7.57
C TYR A 88 3.55 10.17 7.19
N LEU A 89 2.28 10.01 7.56
CA LEU A 89 1.47 8.85 7.19
C LEU A 89 1.27 8.78 5.67
N LYS A 90 0.90 9.90 5.04
CA LYS A 90 0.75 9.99 3.57
C LYS A 90 2.05 9.63 2.85
N LEU A 91 3.19 10.15 3.31
CA LEU A 91 4.49 9.82 2.73
C LEU A 91 4.85 8.35 2.95
N ALA A 92 4.59 7.79 4.12
CA ALA A 92 4.84 6.38 4.42
C ALA A 92 4.03 5.47 3.49
N SER A 93 2.73 5.71 3.33
CA SER A 93 1.86 4.93 2.46
C SER A 93 2.27 5.02 0.98
N ARG A 94 2.64 6.22 0.52
CA ARG A 94 3.14 6.41 -0.86
C ARG A 94 4.45 5.65 -1.09
N LEU A 95 5.38 5.72 -0.14
CA LEU A 95 6.67 5.05 -0.25
C LEU A 95 6.52 3.52 -0.21
N ASP A 96 5.62 3.02 0.63
CA ASP A 96 5.32 1.58 0.72
C ASP A 96 4.63 1.04 -0.54
N ALA A 97 3.75 1.83 -1.16
CA ALA A 97 3.14 1.50 -2.45
C ALA A 97 4.17 1.43 -3.59
N VAL A 98 5.09 2.41 -3.64
CA VAL A 98 6.20 2.40 -4.62
C VAL A 98 7.13 1.21 -4.39
N ALA A 99 7.50 0.93 -3.14
CA ALA A 99 8.31 -0.22 -2.80
C ALA A 99 7.64 -1.56 -3.17
N SER A 100 6.31 -1.67 -2.99
CA SER A 100 5.54 -2.86 -3.37
C SER A 100 5.50 -3.07 -4.88
N LYS A 101 5.34 -1.99 -5.66
CA LYS A 101 5.43 -2.04 -7.13
C LYS A 101 6.83 -2.47 -7.59
N LEU A 102 7.88 -1.88 -7.02
CA LEU A 102 9.26 -2.23 -7.38
C LEU A 102 9.60 -3.69 -7.03
N ASP A 103 9.16 -4.20 -5.88
CA ASP A 103 9.32 -5.62 -5.51
C ASP A 103 8.61 -6.56 -6.50
N GLY A 104 7.38 -6.23 -6.89
CA GLY A 104 6.65 -6.96 -7.92
C GLY A 104 7.36 -6.93 -9.28
N GLN A 105 7.89 -5.76 -9.68
CA GLN A 105 8.65 -5.60 -10.91
C GLN A 105 9.96 -6.39 -10.88
N MET A 106 10.67 -6.45 -9.75
CA MET A 106 11.88 -7.27 -9.60
C MET A 106 11.59 -8.75 -9.75
N LYS A 107 10.55 -9.25 -9.06
CA LYS A 107 10.12 -10.65 -9.20
C LYS A 107 9.74 -10.97 -10.64
N MET A 108 9.04 -10.05 -11.31
CA MET A 108 8.71 -10.21 -12.73
C MET A 108 9.95 -10.18 -13.63
N GLN A 109 10.94 -9.32 -13.36
CA GLN A 109 12.20 -9.32 -14.08
C GLN A 109 12.97 -10.64 -13.90
N GLN A 110 12.99 -11.19 -12.69
CA GLN A 110 13.60 -12.49 -12.41
C GLN A 110 12.89 -13.62 -13.17
N VAL A 111 11.56 -13.66 -13.15
CA VAL A 111 10.77 -14.63 -13.92
C VAL A 111 10.99 -14.46 -15.42
N THR A 112 11.06 -13.22 -15.91
CA THR A 112 11.33 -12.94 -17.33
C THR A 112 12.72 -13.42 -17.74
N GLY A 113 13.73 -13.24 -16.89
CA GLY A 113 15.08 -13.77 -17.12
C GLY A 113 15.09 -15.29 -17.20
N GLN A 114 14.45 -15.96 -16.24
CA GLN A 114 14.31 -17.42 -16.25
C GLN A 114 13.55 -17.93 -17.48
N MET A 115 12.50 -17.22 -17.90
CA MET A 115 11.71 -17.58 -19.08
C MET A 115 12.50 -17.36 -20.37
N SER A 116 13.32 -16.31 -20.44
CA SER A 116 14.28 -16.09 -21.53
C SER A 116 15.26 -17.27 -21.64
N ASP A 117 15.86 -17.69 -20.53
CA ASP A 117 16.80 -18.82 -20.51
C ASP A 117 16.14 -20.12 -20.96
N VAL A 118 14.90 -20.39 -20.52
CA VAL A 118 14.11 -21.55 -20.96
C VAL A 118 13.80 -21.48 -22.45
N THR A 119 13.41 -20.31 -22.98
CA THR A 119 13.13 -20.16 -24.42
C THR A 119 14.38 -20.31 -25.28
N LEU A 120 15.55 -19.86 -24.80
CA LEU A 120 16.84 -20.10 -25.45
C LEU A 120 17.20 -21.59 -25.46
N ALA A 121 17.01 -22.28 -24.33
CA ALA A 121 17.23 -23.72 -24.23
C ALA A 121 16.29 -24.52 -25.14
N LEU A 122 15.02 -24.09 -25.24
CA LEU A 122 14.05 -24.68 -26.16
C LEU A 122 14.43 -24.42 -27.63
N GLY A 123 14.91 -23.22 -27.95
CA GLY A 123 15.43 -22.88 -29.28
C GLY A 123 16.57 -23.80 -29.71
N GLY A 124 17.56 -24.02 -28.83
CA GLY A 124 18.65 -24.97 -29.08
C GLY A 124 18.19 -26.44 -29.17
N ALA A 125 17.16 -26.84 -28.42
CA ALA A 125 16.57 -28.17 -28.50
C ALA A 125 15.76 -28.38 -29.80
N LEU A 126 15.08 -27.34 -30.30
CA LEU A 126 14.37 -27.36 -31.58
C LEU A 126 15.33 -27.37 -32.78
N GLU A 127 16.46 -26.66 -32.68
CA GLU A 127 17.52 -26.65 -33.70
C GLU A 127 18.23 -28.01 -33.82
N ALA A 128 18.31 -28.78 -32.72
CA ALA A 128 18.83 -30.14 -32.72
C ALA A 128 17.91 -31.16 -33.42
N MET A 129 16.68 -30.78 -33.80
CA MET A 129 15.68 -31.57 -34.55
C MET A 129 15.61 -33.06 -34.19
N ASP A 130 15.70 -33.37 -32.90
CA ASP A 130 15.39 -34.70 -32.39
C ASP A 130 13.88 -34.75 -32.14
N VAL A 131 13.13 -35.16 -33.15
CA VAL A 131 11.67 -35.27 -33.15
C VAL A 131 11.17 -36.13 -31.98
N GLU A 132 11.98 -37.08 -31.51
CA GLU A 132 11.66 -37.92 -30.34
C GLU A 132 11.79 -37.13 -29.04
N LYS A 133 12.79 -36.25 -28.92
CA LYS A 133 12.90 -35.31 -27.77
C LYS A 133 11.82 -34.25 -27.80
N ILE A 134 11.44 -33.73 -28.97
CA ILE A 134 10.34 -32.76 -29.11
C ILE A 134 9.00 -33.40 -28.70
N ALA A 135 8.76 -34.65 -29.09
CA ALA A 135 7.58 -35.39 -28.65
C ALA A 135 7.59 -35.59 -27.12
N ARG A 136 8.74 -35.95 -26.54
CA ARG A 136 8.87 -36.09 -25.07
C ARG A 136 8.73 -34.76 -24.32
N THR A 137 9.27 -33.66 -24.83
CA THR A 137 9.10 -32.34 -24.20
C THR A 137 7.68 -31.81 -24.37
N MET A 138 6.98 -32.13 -25.45
CA MET A 138 5.54 -31.81 -25.58
C MET A 138 4.67 -32.64 -24.64
N ASP A 139 4.92 -33.95 -24.50
CA ASP A 139 4.25 -34.78 -23.48
C ASP A 139 4.53 -34.28 -22.05
N THR A 140 5.74 -33.77 -21.80
CA THR A 140 6.12 -33.21 -20.49
C THR A 140 5.51 -31.83 -20.28
N PHE A 141 5.38 -31.02 -21.33
CA PHE A 141 4.71 -29.72 -21.30
C PHE A 141 3.20 -29.89 -21.08
N GLU A 142 2.54 -30.83 -21.75
CA GLU A 142 1.12 -31.14 -21.50
C GLU A 142 0.89 -31.59 -20.06
N LYS A 143 1.73 -32.48 -19.52
CA LYS A 143 1.65 -32.87 -18.11
C LYS A 143 1.88 -31.71 -17.15
N GLN A 144 2.89 -30.87 -17.40
CA GLN A 144 3.16 -29.70 -16.56
C GLN A 144 2.07 -28.64 -16.67
N PHE A 145 1.45 -28.49 -17.84
CA PHE A 145 0.36 -27.55 -18.07
C PHE A 145 -0.96 -28.06 -17.48
N GLU A 146 -1.22 -29.37 -17.54
CA GLU A 146 -2.34 -30.02 -16.87
C GLU A 146 -2.18 -29.97 -15.35
N ASP A 147 -0.97 -30.19 -14.82
CA ASP A 147 -0.66 -30.01 -13.40
C ASP A 147 -0.81 -28.54 -12.97
N LEU A 148 -0.40 -27.59 -13.81
CA LEU A 148 -0.54 -26.16 -13.54
C LEU A 148 -2.01 -25.72 -13.61
N ASP A 149 -2.80 -26.24 -14.55
CA ASP A 149 -4.25 -26.00 -14.61
C ASP A 149 -5.00 -26.69 -13.46
N MET A 150 -4.59 -27.90 -13.08
CA MET A 150 -5.13 -28.60 -11.91
C MET A 150 -4.77 -27.87 -10.62
N THR A 151 -3.53 -27.41 -10.45
CA THR A 151 -3.12 -26.61 -9.28
C THR A 151 -3.73 -25.22 -9.30
N ALA A 152 -3.94 -24.59 -10.45
CA ALA A 152 -4.67 -23.33 -10.55
C ALA A 152 -6.14 -23.53 -10.15
N LYS A 153 -6.80 -24.60 -10.60
CA LYS A 153 -8.17 -24.95 -10.17
C LYS A 153 -8.25 -25.34 -8.70
N TYR A 154 -7.29 -26.09 -8.19
CA TYR A 154 -7.22 -26.45 -6.77
C TYR A 154 -6.88 -25.25 -5.90
N MET A 155 -6.03 -24.35 -6.37
CA MET A 155 -5.66 -23.12 -5.68
C MET A 155 -6.80 -22.12 -5.76
N ASP A 156 -7.54 -22.00 -6.86
CA ASP A 156 -8.74 -21.16 -6.96
C ASP A 156 -9.85 -21.70 -6.07
N GLY A 157 -10.06 -23.03 -6.05
CA GLY A 157 -10.98 -23.69 -5.11
C GLY A 157 -10.56 -23.53 -3.65
N ALA A 158 -9.30 -23.79 -3.31
CA ALA A 158 -8.79 -23.68 -1.94
C ALA A 158 -8.66 -22.23 -1.47
N ILE A 159 -8.34 -21.28 -2.35
CA ILE A 159 -8.36 -19.84 -2.04
C ILE A 159 -9.79 -19.36 -1.92
N SER A 160 -10.73 -19.80 -2.76
CA SER A 160 -12.15 -19.47 -2.60
C SER A 160 -12.69 -19.99 -1.27
N ASP A 161 -12.42 -21.25 -0.91
CA ASP A 161 -12.83 -21.84 0.37
C ASP A 161 -12.11 -21.20 1.58
N THR A 162 -10.81 -20.93 1.48
CA THR A 162 -10.03 -20.27 2.55
C THR A 162 -10.41 -18.79 2.68
N THR A 163 -10.74 -18.11 1.58
CA THR A 163 -11.21 -16.71 1.58
C THR A 163 -12.63 -16.63 2.13
N ALA A 164 -13.50 -17.59 1.81
CA ALA A 164 -14.84 -17.69 2.41
C ALA A 164 -14.79 -17.93 3.93
N MET A 165 -13.80 -18.67 4.44
CA MET A 165 -13.61 -18.87 5.88
C MET A 165 -12.93 -17.69 6.59
N SER A 166 -12.00 -16.99 5.93
CA SER A 166 -11.24 -15.87 6.53
C SER A 166 -11.89 -14.50 6.32
N THR A 167 -12.81 -14.39 5.36
CA THR A 167 -13.55 -13.18 5.04
C THR A 167 -15.05 -13.52 5.05
N PRO A 168 -15.69 -13.58 6.23
CA PRO A 168 -17.11 -13.86 6.33
C PRO A 168 -17.90 -12.82 5.53
N GLN A 169 -18.81 -13.26 4.66
CA GLN A 169 -19.61 -12.37 3.81
C GLN A 169 -20.30 -11.26 4.61
N ASN A 170 -20.79 -11.57 5.82
CA ASN A 170 -21.39 -10.61 6.75
C ASN A 170 -20.44 -9.46 7.14
N GLN A 171 -19.14 -9.71 7.29
CA GLN A 171 -18.16 -8.67 7.63
C GLN A 171 -17.85 -7.77 6.43
N VAL A 172 -17.89 -8.32 5.22
CA VAL A 172 -17.77 -7.55 3.98
C VAL A 172 -19.01 -6.71 3.77
N ASP A 173 -20.20 -7.27 4.00
CA ASP A 173 -21.47 -6.57 3.88
C ASP A 173 -21.62 -5.48 4.95
N ASP A 174 -21.17 -5.72 6.19
CA ASP A 174 -21.12 -4.70 7.25
C ASP A 174 -20.10 -3.61 6.93
N LEU A 175 -18.92 -3.96 6.40
CA LEU A 175 -17.95 -2.96 5.94
C LEU A 175 -18.51 -2.16 4.75
N LEU A 176 -19.19 -2.80 3.81
CA LEU A 176 -19.80 -2.15 2.65
C LEU A 176 -20.96 -1.26 3.07
N LYS A 177 -21.76 -1.65 4.07
CA LYS A 177 -22.78 -0.81 4.70
C LYS A 177 -22.16 0.35 5.48
N GLN A 178 -21.08 0.14 6.22
CA GLN A 178 -20.37 1.22 6.94
C GLN A 178 -19.71 2.21 5.99
N VAL A 179 -19.08 1.74 4.91
CA VAL A 179 -18.50 2.59 3.87
C VAL A 179 -19.60 3.28 3.07
N GLY A 180 -20.69 2.59 2.73
CA GLY A 180 -21.85 3.16 2.05
C GLY A 180 -22.54 4.25 2.86
N THR A 181 -22.76 4.02 4.16
CA THR A 181 -23.32 5.02 5.08
C THR A 181 -22.36 6.17 5.35
N ALA A 182 -21.06 5.92 5.52
CA ALA A 182 -20.05 6.97 5.69
C ALA A 182 -19.96 7.87 4.46
N ASN A 183 -19.92 7.29 3.26
CA ASN A 183 -19.94 8.07 2.02
C ASN A 183 -21.28 8.80 1.84
N ALA A 184 -22.42 8.16 2.12
CA ALA A 184 -23.73 8.82 2.05
C ALA A 184 -23.85 9.98 3.07
N LEU A 185 -23.30 9.83 4.28
CA LEU A 185 -23.19 10.90 5.27
C LEU A 185 -22.22 12.00 4.83
N GLU A 186 -21.12 11.66 4.15
CA GLU A 186 -20.19 12.65 3.61
C GLU A 186 -20.82 13.45 2.46
N TYR A 187 -21.57 12.80 1.55
CA TYR A 187 -22.38 13.45 0.53
C TYR A 187 -23.51 14.30 1.16
N GLN A 188 -24.18 13.79 2.20
CA GLN A 188 -25.21 14.53 2.90
C GLN A 188 -24.63 15.72 3.67
N ASN A 189 -23.45 15.60 4.26
CA ASN A 189 -22.75 16.70 4.92
C ASN A 189 -22.23 17.73 3.92
N MET A 190 -21.78 17.33 2.72
CA MET A 190 -21.48 18.28 1.64
C MET A 190 -22.73 19.00 1.12
N LEU A 191 -23.89 18.34 1.11
CA LEU A 191 -25.18 18.98 0.80
C LEU A 191 -25.69 19.89 1.94
N PHE A 192 -25.46 19.52 3.20
CA PHE A 192 -25.91 20.29 4.37
C PHE A 192 -25.01 21.49 4.68
N ASP A 193 -23.72 21.44 4.34
CA ASP A 193 -22.80 22.59 4.48
C ASP A 193 -23.09 23.71 3.44
N GLY A 194 -23.95 23.42 2.45
CA GLY A 194 -24.41 24.38 1.44
C GLY A 194 -25.63 25.23 1.85
N THR A 195 -26.29 24.98 2.98
CA THR A 195 -27.51 25.71 3.36
C THR A 195 -27.50 26.19 4.81
N LYS A 196 -26.97 27.40 4.98
CA LYS A 196 -27.53 28.32 5.98
C LYS A 196 -29.03 28.47 5.69
N TYR A 197 -29.84 28.52 6.76
CA TYR A 197 -31.28 28.80 6.83
C TYR A 197 -32.23 27.59 6.88
N GLY A 198 -32.77 27.34 8.08
CA GLY A 198 -34.13 26.80 8.29
C GLY A 198 -34.24 25.34 8.73
N THR A 199 -34.42 25.08 10.03
CA THR A 199 -35.22 23.94 10.52
C THR A 199 -36.70 24.18 10.26
N PRO A 200 -37.63 23.18 10.32
CA PRO A 200 -37.48 21.80 10.81
C PRO A 200 -38.09 20.72 9.87
N ALA A 201 -37.71 19.43 10.03
CA ALA A 201 -38.66 18.29 10.02
C ALA A 201 -37.94 16.93 10.07
N GLN A 202 -38.45 16.11 10.98
CA GLN A 202 -38.23 14.68 11.13
C GLN A 202 -38.74 13.94 9.87
N ALA A 203 -37.92 13.13 9.20
CA ALA A 203 -38.40 12.18 8.18
C ALA A 203 -37.43 10.99 7.96
N THR A 204 -37.89 9.82 8.44
CA THR A 204 -37.74 8.46 7.88
C THR A 204 -36.34 7.86 7.70
N ALA A 205 -35.88 7.20 8.77
CA ALA A 205 -35.15 5.93 8.65
C ALA A 205 -36.16 4.81 8.35
N GLN A 206 -36.45 4.56 7.08
CA GLN A 206 -37.23 3.40 6.63
C GLN A 206 -37.01 3.20 5.12
N ALA A 207 -35.92 2.51 4.76
CA ALA A 207 -35.71 2.04 3.39
C ALA A 207 -34.96 0.70 3.30
N SER A 208 -34.36 0.19 4.37
CA SER A 208 -33.54 -1.04 4.32
C SER A 208 -34.27 -2.33 4.74
N SER A 209 -35.49 -2.28 5.29
CA SER A 209 -36.20 -3.48 5.77
C SER A 209 -37.20 -4.09 4.78
N ALA A 210 -37.58 -3.36 3.73
CA ALA A 210 -38.60 -3.84 2.78
C ALA A 210 -38.03 -4.81 1.74
N GLU A 211 -36.79 -4.62 1.31
CA GLU A 211 -36.18 -5.44 0.25
C GLU A 211 -35.69 -6.80 0.76
N ASP A 212 -35.08 -6.85 1.96
CA ASP A 212 -34.63 -8.10 2.59
C ASP A 212 -35.80 -9.08 2.81
N THR A 213 -36.94 -8.58 3.30
CA THR A 213 -38.15 -9.39 3.53
C THR A 213 -38.70 -10.01 2.24
N SER A 214 -38.51 -9.34 1.10
CA SER A 214 -39.02 -9.81 -0.20
C SER A 214 -38.17 -10.93 -0.81
N LEU A 215 -36.86 -10.91 -0.57
CA LEU A 215 -35.92 -11.93 -1.02
C LEU A 215 -36.02 -13.19 -0.15
N GLU A 216 -36.16 -13.01 1.16
CA GLU A 216 -36.29 -14.10 2.13
C GLU A 216 -37.59 -14.89 1.90
N ALA A 217 -38.69 -14.20 1.58
CA ALA A 217 -39.95 -14.83 1.18
C ALA A 217 -39.84 -15.60 -0.14
N ARG A 218 -39.07 -15.08 -1.12
CA ARG A 218 -38.82 -15.78 -2.40
C ARG A 218 -37.93 -17.00 -2.24
N LEU A 219 -36.93 -16.94 -1.37
CA LEU A 219 -36.04 -18.05 -1.04
C LEU A 219 -36.77 -19.16 -0.29
N GLN A 220 -37.68 -18.82 0.63
CA GLN A 220 -38.53 -19.81 1.31
C GLN A 220 -39.49 -20.50 0.34
N ALA A 221 -40.11 -19.76 -0.59
CA ALA A 221 -41.00 -20.36 -1.58
C ALA A 221 -40.27 -21.37 -2.49
N LEU A 222 -39.02 -21.07 -2.87
CA LEU A 222 -38.18 -21.99 -3.65
C LEU A 222 -37.68 -23.19 -2.83
N SER A 223 -37.39 -23.03 -1.53
CA SER A 223 -36.92 -24.13 -0.68
C SER A 223 -38.02 -25.13 -0.32
N THR A 224 -39.29 -24.70 -0.33
CA THR A 224 -40.46 -25.58 -0.16
C THR A 224 -40.88 -26.30 -1.44
N GLN A 225 -40.29 -25.96 -2.59
CA GLN A 225 -40.60 -26.57 -3.88
C GLN A 225 -39.63 -27.72 -4.22
N LYS A 226 -39.44 -28.65 -3.29
CA LYS A 226 -38.68 -29.88 -3.51
C LYS A 226 -39.43 -31.09 -2.98
#